data_AF-A0A1G8WET2-F1
#
_entry.id   AF-A0A1G8WET2-F1
#
_cell.length_a   1.000
_cell.length_b   1.000
_cell.length_c   1.000
_cell.angle_alpha   90.00
_cell.angle_beta   90.00
_cell.angle_gamma   90.00
#
_symmetry.space_group_name_H-M   'P 1'
#
loop_
_entity.id
_entity.type
_entity.pdbx_description
1 polymer ?
#
loop_
_entity_poly.entity_id
_entity_poly.type
_entity_poly.pdbx_seq_one_letter_code
_entity_poly.pdbx_strand_id
1 'polypeptide(L)'
;MKKNILYLVAFMSIIFVACNPLKDEINNIKPVAADKTLTISTTTLYATAAAANTGISAMLNSTYPQLSDGSKANVTYNFKTNTIKPADSVFANIQYTVTTDDYTTGAPVVGNFSKNTSTGVITIFNTYSVAQAAAFLEWKYPQATTPAYKLVLLTYQFFQSNATPSAGVTVTEAFLLLPNGWQKIYLVSPAQYAALGRGINNGFTSADATNLPSYFNTMLKSDPNIISPKVGDVRYVTYKYMQTATIMHQKVYALSYDITGNWVPSLTLAFLKQDGKWIPDPTIYYTLVRADYNTIGGSNAGTAAGRTNLAQFGSFDVTGGANNWTESQISDGLIVVLTAKYPNAPVDPSVPYKVTYALFRGLTPTGAKSFVKTATGFALVPETK
;
A
#
# COMPACT_ATOMS: atom_id res chain seq x y z
N MET A 1 -7.78 31.44 90.52
CA MET A 1 -7.83 30.22 89.69
C MET A 1 -6.43 29.96 89.13
N LYS A 2 -5.96 28.71 89.33
CA LYS A 2 -4.90 27.92 88.63
C LYS A 2 -3.89 28.65 87.72
N LYS A 3 -2.59 28.34 87.68
CA LYS A 3 -1.60 27.63 88.53
C LYS A 3 -0.26 27.85 87.79
N ASN A 4 0.63 28.64 88.37
CA ASN A 4 2.10 28.48 88.51
C ASN A 4 2.99 27.79 87.45
N ILE A 5 4.13 28.46 87.21
CA ILE A 5 5.54 27.97 87.01
C ILE A 5 5.99 27.76 85.55
N LEU A 6 6.83 28.66 84.99
CA LEU A 6 8.31 28.75 85.04
C LEU A 6 9.01 27.65 84.19
N TYR A 7 9.66 28.04 83.08
CA TYR A 7 11.13 28.04 82.92
C TYR A 7 11.55 28.24 81.45
N LEU A 8 12.60 29.05 81.33
CA LEU A 8 13.56 29.26 80.25
C LEU A 8 14.03 27.94 79.59
N VAL A 9 14.37 27.96 78.29
CA VAL A 9 15.62 27.44 77.69
C VAL A 9 15.48 27.37 76.16
N ALA A 10 16.44 27.98 75.47
CA ALA A 10 16.66 27.88 74.03
C ALA A 10 17.13 26.46 73.66
N PHE A 11 16.64 25.90 72.55
CA PHE A 11 17.27 24.74 71.93
C PHE A 11 17.37 24.90 70.41
N MET A 12 18.62 24.84 69.96
CA MET A 12 19.09 24.54 68.61
C MET A 12 18.14 23.59 67.86
N SER A 13 17.62 24.04 66.71
CA SER A 13 17.12 23.13 65.68
C SER A 13 18.21 22.91 64.64
N ILE A 14 18.75 21.70 64.68
CA ILE A 14 19.74 21.10 63.79
C ILE A 14 19.30 21.24 62.33
N ILE A 15 20.20 21.77 61.49
CA ILE A 15 20.07 21.78 60.04
C ILE A 15 20.21 20.32 59.56
N PHE A 16 19.09 19.69 59.22
CA PHE A 16 19.12 18.55 58.31
C PHE A 16 19.04 19.09 56.89
N VAL A 17 20.19 19.17 56.22
CA VAL A 17 20.22 19.16 54.75
C VAL A 17 19.80 17.75 54.33
N ALA A 18 18.50 17.51 54.27
CA ALA A 18 17.99 16.37 53.53
C ALA A 18 18.11 16.72 52.04
N CYS A 19 19.24 16.37 51.42
CA CYS A 19 19.24 16.00 50.01
C CYS A 19 18.13 14.97 49.87
N ASN A 20 17.02 15.36 49.24
CA ASN A 20 15.85 14.52 49.10
C ASN A 20 16.10 13.62 47.87
N PRO A 21 16.64 12.40 48.03
CA PRO A 21 17.15 11.62 46.88
C PRO A 21 16.00 11.24 45.95
N LEU A 22 14.79 11.13 46.50
CA LEU A 22 13.55 10.87 45.78
C LEU A 22 13.10 12.03 44.89
N LYS A 23 13.46 13.29 45.20
CA LYS A 23 13.03 14.44 44.39
C LYS A 23 13.89 14.59 43.14
N ASP A 24 15.17 14.23 43.22
CA ASP A 24 16.07 14.18 42.07
C ASP A 24 15.82 12.95 41.19
N GLU A 25 15.41 11.81 41.77
CA GLU A 25 15.00 10.63 40.98
C GLU A 25 13.69 10.86 40.21
N ILE A 26 12.67 11.48 40.82
CA ILE A 26 11.39 11.77 40.12
C ILE A 26 11.57 12.84 39.03
N ASN A 27 12.42 13.84 39.25
CA ASN A 27 12.72 14.86 38.23
C ASN A 27 13.61 14.35 37.09
N ASN A 28 14.30 13.21 37.27
CA ASN A 28 15.06 12.54 36.22
C ASN A 28 14.29 11.42 35.49
N ILE A 29 13.04 11.15 35.88
CA ILE A 29 12.13 10.41 35.02
C ILE A 29 11.69 11.37 33.92
N LYS A 30 12.51 11.48 32.86
CA LYS A 30 11.94 11.87 31.56
C LYS A 30 10.91 10.79 31.24
N PRO A 31 9.60 11.08 31.17
CA PRO A 31 8.67 10.09 30.67
C PRO A 31 9.19 9.70 29.28
N VAL A 32 9.43 8.40 29.06
CA VAL A 32 9.59 7.89 27.70
C VAL A 32 8.31 8.31 27.01
N ALA A 33 8.39 9.29 26.12
CA ALA A 33 7.22 9.79 25.42
C ALA A 33 6.65 8.59 24.66
N ALA A 34 5.49 8.12 25.11
CA ALA A 34 4.89 6.93 24.54
C ALA A 34 4.65 7.15 23.05
N ASP A 35 5.00 6.15 22.23
CA ASP A 35 4.73 6.16 20.79
C ASP A 35 3.29 6.55 20.53
N LYS A 36 3.11 7.71 19.90
CA LYS A 36 1.78 8.22 19.60
C LYS A 36 1.48 7.98 18.13
N THR A 37 0.30 7.44 17.83
CA THR A 37 -0.22 7.41 16.46
C THR A 37 -1.20 8.57 16.27
N LEU A 38 -0.82 9.52 15.42
CA LEU A 38 -1.68 10.64 15.02
C LEU A 38 -2.54 10.23 13.82
N THR A 39 -3.77 10.72 13.78
CA THR A 39 -4.62 10.70 12.58
C THR A 39 -4.97 12.14 12.26
N ILE A 40 -4.50 12.64 11.11
CA ILE A 40 -4.56 14.05 10.72
C ILE A 40 -5.23 14.12 9.36
N SER A 41 -6.12 15.09 9.18
CA SER A 41 -6.58 15.51 7.85
C SER A 41 -6.06 16.91 7.59
N THR A 42 -5.36 17.11 6.48
CA THR A 42 -4.87 18.43 6.08
C THR A 42 -5.67 18.97 4.90
N THR A 43 -5.90 20.29 4.90
CA THR A 43 -6.52 21.00 3.77
C THR A 43 -5.51 21.37 2.70
N THR A 44 -4.20 21.22 2.97
CA THR A 44 -3.14 21.47 2.00
C THR A 44 -3.26 20.50 0.83
N LEU A 45 -3.28 21.07 -0.38
CA LEU A 45 -3.45 20.31 -1.60
C LEU A 45 -2.12 20.01 -2.27
N TYR A 46 -1.91 18.77 -2.72
CA TYR A 46 -0.67 18.34 -3.35
C TYR A 46 -0.89 17.84 -4.77
N ALA A 47 0.00 18.17 -5.71
CA ALA A 47 -0.13 17.73 -7.10
C ALA A 47 0.19 16.23 -7.28
N THR A 48 1.05 15.66 -6.43
CA THR A 48 1.49 14.26 -6.48
C THR A 48 1.73 13.73 -5.08
N ALA A 49 1.78 12.40 -4.92
CA ALA A 49 2.14 11.78 -3.65
C ALA A 49 3.58 12.10 -3.21
N ALA A 50 4.51 12.28 -4.16
CA ALA A 50 5.88 12.71 -3.85
C ALA A 50 5.90 14.13 -3.25
N ALA A 51 5.16 15.07 -3.84
CA ALA A 51 5.02 16.42 -3.29
C ALA A 51 4.35 16.41 -1.91
N ALA A 52 3.36 15.52 -1.73
CA ALA A 52 2.70 15.31 -0.44
C ALA A 52 3.67 14.75 0.61
N ASN A 53 4.48 13.74 0.28
CA ASN A 53 5.50 13.20 1.17
C ASN A 53 6.43 14.31 1.68
N THR A 54 7.01 15.11 0.79
CA THR A 54 7.90 16.21 1.17
C THR A 54 7.17 17.25 2.02
N GLY A 55 6.01 17.72 1.56
CA GLY A 55 5.29 18.80 2.23
C GLY A 55 4.67 18.39 3.57
N ILE A 56 4.15 17.17 3.67
CA ILE A 56 3.58 16.64 4.92
C ILE A 56 4.69 16.33 5.92
N SER A 57 5.81 15.74 5.49
CA SER A 57 6.99 15.59 6.37
C SER A 57 7.44 16.95 6.92
N ALA A 58 7.51 18.00 6.10
CA ALA A 58 7.85 19.34 6.57
C ALA A 58 6.82 19.88 7.57
N MET A 59 5.53 19.73 7.29
CA MET A 59 4.44 20.13 8.19
C MET A 59 4.51 19.39 9.54
N LEU A 60 4.70 18.08 9.52
CA LEU A 60 4.81 17.27 10.73
C LEU A 60 6.05 17.63 11.55
N ASN A 61 7.20 17.87 10.89
CA ASN A 61 8.41 18.33 11.54
C ASN A 61 8.26 19.69 12.21
N SER A 62 7.47 20.59 11.64
CA SER A 62 7.18 21.90 12.24
C SER A 62 6.14 21.82 13.35
N THR A 63 5.12 20.96 13.21
CA THR A 63 3.93 20.97 14.07
C THR A 63 4.04 19.98 15.24
N TYR A 64 4.74 18.87 15.03
CA TYR A 64 4.94 17.81 16.02
C TYR A 64 6.43 17.46 16.22
N PRO A 65 7.35 18.45 16.38
CA PRO A 65 8.76 18.17 16.63
C PRO A 65 8.99 17.44 17.97
N GLN A 66 8.14 17.67 18.95
CA GLN A 66 8.25 17.20 20.33
C GLN A 66 7.95 15.70 20.51
N LEU A 67 7.36 15.04 19.51
CA LEU A 67 7.05 13.62 19.59
C LEU A 67 8.34 12.79 19.45
N SER A 68 8.42 11.73 20.24
CA SER A 68 9.52 10.77 20.25
C SER A 68 9.61 9.99 18.95
N ASP A 69 10.82 9.55 18.63
CA ASP A 69 11.04 8.52 17.61
C ASP A 69 10.19 7.28 17.95
N GLY A 70 9.65 6.63 16.91
CA GLY A 70 8.62 5.58 17.04
C GLY A 70 7.19 6.09 16.90
N SER A 71 6.94 7.38 17.13
CA SER A 71 5.63 7.99 16.86
C SER A 71 5.26 7.92 15.38
N LYS A 72 3.96 7.75 15.11
CA LYS A 72 3.40 7.60 13.75
C LYS A 72 2.38 8.67 13.44
N ALA A 73 2.20 8.98 12.16
CA ALA A 73 1.13 9.84 11.70
C ALA A 73 0.52 9.29 10.41
N ASN A 74 -0.78 9.06 10.43
CA ASN A 74 -1.57 8.83 9.23
C ASN A 74 -2.17 10.17 8.82
N VAL A 75 -1.70 10.72 7.70
CA VAL A 75 -2.10 12.04 7.22
C VAL A 75 -2.90 11.90 5.94
N THR A 76 -4.19 12.17 6.02
CA THR A 76 -5.09 12.27 4.88
C THR A 76 -4.96 13.65 4.24
N TYR A 77 -4.73 13.69 2.93
CA TYR A 77 -4.66 14.92 2.14
C TYR A 77 -5.45 14.75 0.84
N ASN A 78 -5.88 15.87 0.28
CA ASN A 78 -6.51 15.91 -1.03
C ASN A 78 -5.49 16.28 -2.10
N PHE A 79 -5.57 15.66 -3.27
CA PHE A 79 -4.79 16.14 -4.40
C PHE A 79 -5.27 17.54 -4.82
N LYS A 80 -4.34 18.38 -5.29
CA LYS A 80 -4.63 19.69 -5.90
C LYS A 80 -5.60 19.55 -7.06
N THR A 81 -5.47 18.47 -7.80
CA THR A 81 -6.48 18.00 -8.75
C THR A 81 -6.48 16.48 -8.72
N ASN A 82 -7.64 15.86 -8.56
CA ASN A 82 -7.79 14.42 -8.77
C ASN A 82 -7.94 14.06 -10.25
N THR A 83 -7.90 15.05 -11.14
CA THR A 83 -7.87 14.86 -12.57
C THR A 83 -6.43 14.83 -13.07
N ILE A 84 -6.05 13.77 -13.78
CA ILE A 84 -4.82 13.74 -14.56
C ILE A 84 -5.16 14.29 -15.95
N LYS A 85 -4.33 15.22 -16.43
CA LYS A 85 -4.41 15.72 -17.81
C LYS A 85 -3.58 14.79 -18.71
N PRO A 86 -4.20 13.98 -19.58
CA PRO A 86 -3.45 13.17 -20.53
C PRO A 86 -2.66 14.05 -21.52
N ALA A 87 -1.58 13.51 -22.08
CA ALA A 87 -0.79 14.19 -23.10
C ALA A 87 -1.63 14.53 -24.36
N ASP A 88 -2.53 13.62 -24.73
CA ASP A 88 -3.66 13.86 -25.63
C ASP A 88 -4.91 13.26 -25.00
N SER A 89 -6.02 13.98 -25.10
CA SER A 89 -7.31 13.58 -24.56
C SER A 89 -8.40 13.52 -25.62
N VAL A 90 -8.15 13.91 -26.88
CA VAL A 90 -9.18 13.82 -27.92
C VAL A 90 -9.47 12.35 -28.18
N PHE A 91 -10.74 11.93 -28.02
CA PHE A 91 -11.11 10.51 -28.06
C PHE A 91 -10.66 9.80 -29.35
N ALA A 92 -10.70 10.49 -30.49
CA ALA A 92 -10.23 9.95 -31.76
C ALA A 92 -8.71 9.68 -31.80
N ASN A 93 -7.91 10.50 -31.10
CA ASN A 93 -6.45 10.46 -31.20
C ASN A 93 -5.80 9.41 -30.29
N ILE A 94 -6.54 8.94 -29.28
CA ILE A 94 -6.03 7.99 -28.29
C ILE A 94 -6.41 6.54 -28.60
N GLN A 95 -7.25 6.30 -29.60
CA GLN A 95 -7.66 4.96 -29.98
C GLN A 95 -6.59 4.28 -30.83
N TYR A 96 -6.29 3.03 -30.51
CA TYR A 96 -5.41 2.20 -31.32
C TYR A 96 -5.95 0.77 -31.39
N THR A 97 -6.07 0.23 -32.61
CA THR A 97 -6.41 -1.19 -32.83
C THR A 97 -5.16 -1.93 -33.24
N VAL A 98 -4.79 -2.96 -32.46
CA VAL A 98 -3.66 -3.83 -32.78
C VAL A 98 -3.93 -4.57 -34.09
N THR A 99 -3.03 -4.40 -35.04
CA THR A 99 -3.13 -5.00 -36.37
C THR A 99 -2.45 -6.38 -36.41
N THR A 100 -2.69 -7.15 -37.46
CA THR A 100 -1.96 -8.41 -37.70
C THR A 100 -0.44 -8.19 -37.79
N ASP A 101 -0.01 -7.08 -38.40
CA ASP A 101 1.42 -6.74 -38.54
C ASP A 101 2.05 -6.34 -37.19
N ASP A 102 1.29 -5.72 -36.29
CA ASP A 102 1.74 -5.45 -34.92
C ASP A 102 2.02 -6.77 -34.16
N TYR A 103 1.13 -7.77 -34.29
CA TYR A 103 1.32 -9.07 -33.65
C TYR A 103 2.58 -9.78 -34.15
N THR A 104 2.88 -9.69 -35.45
CA THR A 104 4.04 -10.36 -36.04
C THR A 104 5.34 -9.61 -35.75
N THR A 105 5.37 -8.30 -35.95
CA THR A 105 6.57 -7.47 -35.80
C THR A 105 6.94 -7.26 -34.33
N GLY A 106 5.94 -7.11 -33.45
CA GLY A 106 6.14 -6.93 -32.01
C GLY A 106 6.41 -8.22 -31.24
N ALA A 107 6.13 -9.40 -31.83
CA ALA A 107 6.24 -10.69 -31.13
C ALA A 107 7.59 -10.93 -30.42
N PRO A 108 8.76 -10.64 -31.03
CA PRO A 108 10.05 -10.87 -30.37
C PRO A 108 10.24 -10.01 -29.11
N VAL A 109 9.71 -8.79 -29.10
CA VAL A 109 9.85 -7.84 -27.98
C VAL A 109 8.83 -8.13 -26.88
N VAL A 110 7.60 -8.49 -27.27
CA VAL A 110 6.49 -8.77 -26.35
C VAL A 110 6.54 -10.20 -25.78
N GLY A 111 7.38 -11.07 -26.34
CA GLY A 111 7.42 -12.49 -25.98
C GLY A 111 6.18 -13.26 -26.43
N ASN A 112 5.55 -12.83 -27.54
CA ASN A 112 4.28 -13.39 -28.01
C ASN A 112 4.45 -14.49 -29.07
N PHE A 113 5.33 -15.43 -28.78
CA PHE A 113 5.63 -16.54 -29.68
C PHE A 113 6.00 -17.79 -28.88
N SER A 114 5.89 -18.96 -29.51
CA SER A 114 6.48 -20.21 -29.04
C SER A 114 7.51 -20.70 -30.04
N LYS A 115 8.61 -21.27 -29.56
CA LYS A 115 9.60 -21.97 -30.40
C LYS A 115 9.56 -23.46 -30.08
N ASN A 116 9.29 -24.28 -31.08
CA ASN A 116 9.43 -25.73 -30.95
C ASN A 116 10.92 -26.08 -30.80
N THR A 117 11.29 -26.69 -29.68
CA THR A 117 12.70 -26.99 -29.35
C THR A 117 13.31 -28.08 -30.22
N SER A 118 12.48 -28.96 -30.80
CA SER A 118 12.92 -30.07 -31.64
C SER A 118 13.04 -29.68 -33.11
N THR A 119 12.12 -28.86 -33.62
CA THR A 119 12.09 -28.46 -35.04
C THR A 119 12.61 -27.05 -35.29
N GLY A 120 12.79 -26.24 -34.26
CA GLY A 120 13.17 -24.84 -34.37
C GLY A 120 12.06 -23.91 -34.88
N VAL A 121 10.89 -24.44 -35.23
CA VAL A 121 9.76 -23.67 -35.78
C VAL A 121 9.23 -22.67 -34.77
N ILE A 122 9.07 -21.41 -35.20
CA ILE A 122 8.50 -20.33 -34.41
C ILE A 122 7.03 -20.14 -34.81
N THR A 123 6.16 -20.13 -33.82
CA THR A 123 4.73 -19.81 -33.96
C THR A 123 4.47 -18.50 -33.24
N ILE A 124 3.95 -17.52 -33.97
CA ILE A 124 3.54 -16.23 -33.41
C ILE A 124 2.06 -16.31 -33.02
N PHE A 125 1.72 -15.75 -31.87
CA PHE A 125 0.33 -15.66 -31.43
C PHE A 125 -0.29 -14.33 -31.84
N ASN A 126 -1.58 -14.34 -32.16
CA ASN A 126 -2.35 -13.15 -32.52
C ASN A 126 -3.21 -12.65 -31.36
N THR A 127 -2.80 -12.96 -30.13
CA THR A 127 -3.50 -12.61 -28.89
C THR A 127 -2.51 -12.06 -27.87
N TYR A 128 -2.96 -11.22 -26.95
CA TYR A 128 -2.15 -10.71 -25.84
C TYR A 128 -2.85 -10.93 -24.49
N SER A 129 -2.06 -11.22 -23.46
CA SER A 129 -2.44 -10.93 -22.06
C SER A 129 -2.34 -9.42 -21.78
N VAL A 130 -2.84 -8.97 -20.62
CA VAL A 130 -2.70 -7.55 -20.21
C VAL A 130 -1.24 -7.12 -20.09
N ALA A 131 -0.36 -8.01 -19.58
CA ALA A 131 1.06 -7.72 -19.48
C ALA A 131 1.72 -7.57 -20.86
N GLN A 132 1.35 -8.43 -21.81
CA GLN A 132 1.82 -8.34 -23.18
C GLN A 132 1.29 -7.09 -23.89
N ALA A 133 0.04 -6.68 -23.63
CA ALA A 133 -0.50 -5.42 -24.15
C ALA A 133 0.28 -4.20 -23.63
N ALA A 134 0.66 -4.18 -22.35
CA ALA A 134 1.52 -3.14 -21.79
C ALA A 134 2.94 -3.15 -22.41
N ALA A 135 3.53 -4.33 -22.61
CA ALA A 135 4.82 -4.47 -23.28
C ALA A 135 4.76 -4.03 -24.76
N PHE A 136 3.67 -4.32 -25.46
CA PHE A 136 3.41 -3.84 -26.81
C PHE A 136 3.39 -2.31 -26.86
N LEU A 137 2.73 -1.66 -25.89
CA LEU A 137 2.71 -0.21 -25.80
C LEU A 137 4.08 0.38 -25.48
N GLU A 138 4.91 -0.29 -24.67
CA GLU A 138 6.30 0.14 -24.46
C GLU A 138 7.15 0.03 -25.73
N TRP A 139 6.96 -1.04 -26.52
CA TRP A 139 7.64 -1.17 -27.81
C TRP A 139 7.20 -0.10 -28.82
N LYS A 140 5.89 0.15 -28.91
CA LYS A 140 5.31 1.08 -29.89
C LYS A 140 5.47 2.55 -29.50
N TYR A 141 5.39 2.82 -28.20
CA TYR A 141 5.49 4.15 -27.59
C TYR A 141 6.44 4.07 -26.39
N PRO A 142 7.76 4.01 -26.63
CA PRO A 142 8.75 3.86 -25.57
C PRO A 142 8.65 4.99 -24.55
N GLN A 143 8.66 4.64 -23.25
CA GLN A 143 8.58 5.62 -22.17
C GLN A 143 9.68 6.68 -22.29
N ALA A 144 10.87 6.30 -22.75
CA ALA A 144 12.04 7.17 -22.88
C ALA A 144 11.81 8.37 -23.82
N THR A 145 10.90 8.25 -24.78
CA THR A 145 10.63 9.29 -25.79
C THR A 145 9.17 9.76 -25.80
N THR A 146 8.31 9.09 -25.04
CA THR A 146 6.88 9.36 -25.02
C THR A 146 6.55 10.34 -23.88
N PRO A 147 5.73 11.38 -24.13
CA PRO A 147 5.27 12.28 -23.08
C PRO A 147 4.58 11.54 -21.94
N ALA A 148 4.87 11.95 -20.70
CA ALA A 148 4.19 11.42 -19.51
C ALA A 148 2.67 11.55 -19.64
N TYR A 149 1.94 10.59 -19.06
CA TYR A 149 0.48 10.53 -19.13
C TYR A 149 -0.09 10.39 -20.55
N LYS A 150 0.67 9.81 -21.50
CA LYS A 150 0.05 9.33 -22.74
C LYS A 150 -1.02 8.29 -22.39
N LEU A 151 -2.23 8.53 -22.90
CA LEU A 151 -3.38 7.65 -22.75
C LEU A 151 -3.63 6.93 -24.07
N VAL A 152 -3.88 5.63 -24.00
CA VAL A 152 -4.24 4.81 -25.17
C VAL A 152 -5.45 3.96 -24.82
N LEU A 153 -6.49 4.00 -25.66
CA LEU A 153 -7.57 3.03 -25.68
C LEU A 153 -7.20 1.96 -26.70
N LEU A 154 -6.70 0.84 -26.20
CA LEU A 154 -6.14 -0.24 -27.00
C LEU A 154 -7.20 -1.30 -27.26
N THR A 155 -7.54 -1.51 -28.53
CA THR A 155 -8.37 -2.62 -29.00
C THR A 155 -7.48 -3.76 -29.49
N TYR A 156 -7.64 -4.96 -28.93
CA TYR A 156 -6.81 -6.12 -29.24
C TYR A 156 -7.52 -7.44 -28.94
N GLN A 157 -7.00 -8.56 -29.47
CA GLN A 157 -7.45 -9.89 -29.08
C GLN A 157 -6.82 -10.29 -27.74
N PHE A 158 -7.61 -10.34 -26.69
CA PHE A 158 -7.18 -10.75 -25.36
C PHE A 158 -7.21 -12.26 -25.19
N PHE A 159 -6.16 -12.81 -24.57
CA PHE A 159 -6.13 -14.21 -24.16
C PHE A 159 -5.66 -14.35 -22.72
N GLN A 160 -6.41 -15.14 -21.96
CA GLN A 160 -6.03 -15.64 -20.65
C GLN A 160 -6.30 -17.14 -20.60
N SER A 161 -5.25 -17.90 -20.28
CA SER A 161 -5.33 -19.35 -20.16
C SER A 161 -6.47 -19.76 -19.22
N ASN A 162 -7.25 -20.75 -19.64
CA ASN A 162 -8.41 -21.29 -18.94
C ASN A 162 -9.58 -20.30 -18.69
N ALA A 163 -9.52 -19.08 -19.24
CA ALA A 163 -10.59 -18.09 -19.10
C ALA A 163 -11.18 -17.66 -20.45
N THR A 164 -10.38 -17.69 -21.53
CA THR A 164 -10.80 -17.28 -22.88
C THR A 164 -10.63 -18.42 -23.89
N PRO A 165 -11.40 -18.45 -24.99
CA PRO A 165 -11.12 -19.32 -26.13
C PRO A 165 -9.69 -19.14 -26.64
N SER A 166 -9.10 -20.18 -27.24
CA SER A 166 -7.73 -20.13 -27.77
C SER A 166 -7.53 -19.07 -28.87
N ALA A 167 -8.60 -18.67 -29.56
CA ALA A 167 -8.60 -17.58 -30.52
C ALA A 167 -8.57 -16.17 -29.88
N GLY A 168 -8.71 -16.10 -28.56
CA GLY A 168 -8.88 -14.86 -27.81
C GLY A 168 -10.28 -14.27 -27.91
N VAL A 169 -10.46 -13.12 -27.26
CA VAL A 169 -11.67 -12.29 -27.31
C VAL A 169 -11.29 -10.85 -27.60
N THR A 170 -12.02 -10.17 -28.48
CA THR A 170 -11.73 -8.76 -28.77
C THR A 170 -12.15 -7.89 -27.59
N VAL A 171 -11.21 -7.13 -27.05
CA VAL A 171 -11.44 -6.20 -25.95
C VAL A 171 -10.95 -4.81 -26.33
N THR A 172 -11.49 -3.79 -25.68
CA THR A 172 -10.90 -2.45 -25.66
C THR A 172 -10.61 -2.08 -24.21
N GLU A 173 -9.35 -1.82 -23.92
CA GLU A 173 -8.90 -1.49 -22.57
C GLU A 173 -8.12 -0.18 -22.59
N ALA A 174 -8.03 0.47 -21.44
CA ALA A 174 -7.33 1.74 -21.31
C ALA A 174 -5.96 1.55 -20.65
N PHE A 175 -4.94 2.18 -21.22
CA PHE A 175 -3.58 2.18 -20.69
C PHE A 175 -3.06 3.60 -20.56
N LEU A 176 -2.42 3.90 -19.44
CA LEU A 176 -1.83 5.19 -19.14
C LEU A 176 -0.34 5.01 -18.89
N LEU A 177 0.49 5.84 -19.55
CA LEU A 177 1.92 5.91 -19.29
C LEU A 177 2.17 6.69 -18.00
N LEU A 178 2.57 5.99 -16.95
CA LEU A 178 2.95 6.54 -15.65
C LEU A 178 4.48 6.52 -15.49
N PRO A 179 5.04 7.17 -14.46
CA PRO A 179 6.50 7.19 -14.26
C PRO A 179 7.15 5.80 -14.14
N ASN A 180 6.38 4.79 -13.74
CA ASN A 180 6.81 3.40 -13.63
C ASN A 180 6.43 2.53 -14.84
N GLY A 181 6.06 3.15 -15.97
CA GLY A 181 5.73 2.48 -17.22
C GLY A 181 4.23 2.46 -17.53
N TRP A 182 3.88 1.69 -18.56
CA TRP A 182 2.50 1.51 -19.01
C TRP A 182 1.68 0.71 -17.98
N GLN A 183 0.55 1.27 -17.57
CA GLN A 183 -0.39 0.61 -16.67
C GLN A 183 -1.79 0.56 -17.28
N LYS A 184 -2.44 -0.60 -17.18
CA LYS A 184 -3.88 -0.72 -17.43
C LYS A 184 -4.63 0.10 -16.37
N ILE A 185 -5.55 0.94 -16.82
CA ILE A 185 -6.40 1.77 -15.96
C ILE A 185 -7.87 1.41 -16.18
N TYR A 186 -8.72 1.81 -15.24
CA TYR A 186 -10.14 1.46 -15.27
C TYR A 186 -10.86 2.24 -16.37
N LEU A 187 -11.49 1.55 -17.32
CA LEU A 187 -12.27 2.15 -18.39
C LEU A 187 -13.76 2.07 -18.05
N VAL A 188 -14.42 3.23 -17.91
CA VAL A 188 -15.87 3.26 -17.70
C VAL A 188 -16.57 2.68 -18.93
N SER A 189 -17.39 1.66 -18.73
CA SER A 189 -18.07 0.92 -19.80
C SER A 189 -19.37 1.62 -20.27
N PRO A 190 -19.84 1.33 -21.49
CA PRO A 190 -21.15 1.82 -21.97
C PRO A 190 -22.31 1.48 -21.03
N ALA A 191 -22.32 0.27 -20.45
CA ALA A 191 -23.36 -0.13 -19.50
C ALA A 191 -23.33 0.71 -18.22
N GLN A 192 -22.15 1.12 -17.76
CA GLN A 192 -22.00 1.98 -16.59
C GLN A 192 -22.46 3.41 -16.88
N TYR A 193 -22.23 3.94 -18.09
CA TYR A 193 -22.85 5.21 -18.48
C TYR A 193 -24.38 5.08 -18.54
N ALA A 194 -24.91 4.00 -19.13
CA ALA A 194 -26.34 3.77 -19.23
C ALA A 194 -27.02 3.72 -17.86
N ALA A 195 -26.40 3.04 -16.88
CA ALA A 195 -26.89 2.96 -15.50
C ALA A 195 -26.98 4.34 -14.81
N LEU A 196 -26.24 5.34 -15.30
CA LEU A 196 -26.25 6.72 -14.80
C LEU A 196 -27.06 7.68 -15.68
N GLY A 197 -27.84 7.17 -16.64
CA GLY A 197 -28.61 8.01 -17.57
C GLY A 197 -27.75 8.72 -18.62
N ARG A 198 -26.51 8.25 -18.85
CA ARG A 198 -25.54 8.82 -19.81
C ARG A 198 -25.29 7.92 -21.03
N GLY A 199 -26.11 6.89 -21.24
CA GLY A 199 -25.91 5.87 -22.28
C GLY A 199 -26.01 6.37 -23.73
N ILE A 200 -26.69 7.50 -23.99
CA ILE A 200 -26.87 8.03 -25.35
C ILE A 200 -25.52 8.36 -25.99
N ASN A 201 -24.64 9.04 -25.25
CA ASN A 201 -23.34 9.49 -25.75
C ASN A 201 -22.16 8.79 -25.06
N ASN A 202 -22.45 7.94 -24.06
CA ASN A 202 -21.47 7.30 -23.19
C ASN A 202 -20.44 8.29 -22.65
N GLY A 203 -20.91 9.43 -22.15
CA GLY A 203 -20.04 10.52 -21.70
C GLY A 203 -20.67 11.37 -20.61
N PHE A 204 -19.82 11.82 -19.68
CA PHE A 204 -20.18 12.78 -18.64
C PHE A 204 -20.08 14.21 -19.16
N THR A 205 -20.73 15.12 -18.46
CA THR A 205 -20.75 16.56 -18.74
C THR A 205 -20.23 17.35 -17.54
N SER A 206 -20.17 18.68 -17.64
CA SER A 206 -19.86 19.54 -16.49
C SER A 206 -20.86 19.37 -15.33
N ALA A 207 -22.12 19.03 -15.61
CA ALA A 207 -23.15 18.79 -14.60
C ALA A 207 -22.88 17.56 -13.73
N ASP A 208 -22.04 16.62 -14.19
CA ASP A 208 -21.70 15.41 -13.44
C ASP A 208 -20.50 15.61 -12.52
N ALA A 209 -19.77 16.73 -12.63
CA ALA A 209 -18.44 16.90 -12.04
C ALA A 209 -18.40 16.64 -10.52
N THR A 210 -19.42 17.09 -9.78
CA THR A 210 -19.51 16.88 -8.32
C THR A 210 -19.80 15.42 -7.94
N ASN A 211 -20.44 14.66 -8.83
CA ASN A 211 -20.88 13.29 -8.58
C ASN A 211 -19.88 12.25 -9.06
N LEU A 212 -18.92 12.63 -9.93
CA LEU A 212 -17.89 11.73 -10.46
C LEU A 212 -17.20 10.88 -9.38
N PRO A 213 -16.75 11.42 -8.22
CA PRO A 213 -16.10 10.60 -7.19
C PRO A 213 -17.02 9.49 -6.68
N SER A 214 -18.30 9.82 -6.43
CA SER A 214 -19.29 8.85 -5.96
C SER A 214 -19.59 7.78 -7.02
N TYR A 215 -19.72 8.18 -8.29
CA TYR A 215 -19.94 7.25 -9.39
C TYR A 215 -18.78 6.26 -9.53
N PHE A 216 -17.55 6.77 -9.51
CA PHE A 216 -16.35 5.96 -9.63
C PHE A 216 -16.13 5.05 -8.41
N ASN A 217 -16.44 5.52 -7.20
CA ASN A 217 -16.43 4.67 -6.02
C ASN A 217 -17.36 3.46 -6.17
N THR A 218 -18.61 3.69 -6.60
CA THR A 218 -19.58 2.62 -6.82
C THR A 218 -19.10 1.65 -7.91
N MET A 219 -18.63 2.16 -9.04
CA MET A 219 -18.11 1.33 -10.14
C MET A 219 -16.94 0.45 -9.71
N LEU A 220 -15.94 1.03 -9.04
CA LEU A 220 -14.75 0.31 -8.58
C LEU A 220 -15.09 -0.73 -7.50
N LYS A 221 -16.05 -0.44 -6.60
CA LYS A 221 -16.51 -1.42 -5.59
C LYS A 221 -17.29 -2.57 -6.20
N SER A 222 -17.99 -2.32 -7.31
CA SER A 222 -18.78 -3.34 -8.00
C SER A 222 -18.00 -4.20 -8.99
N ASP A 223 -16.75 -3.83 -9.33
CA ASP A 223 -15.97 -4.57 -10.31
C ASP A 223 -15.38 -5.84 -9.66
N PRO A 224 -15.76 -7.05 -10.12
CA PRO A 224 -15.26 -8.31 -9.57
C PRO A 224 -13.75 -8.52 -9.78
N ASN A 225 -13.12 -7.77 -10.69
CA ASN A 225 -11.67 -7.83 -10.92
C ASN A 225 -10.87 -7.02 -9.91
N ILE A 226 -11.53 -6.19 -9.08
CA ILE A 226 -10.88 -5.41 -8.02
C ILE A 226 -11.03 -6.19 -6.70
N ILE A 227 -10.08 -7.09 -6.46
CA ILE A 227 -10.10 -7.99 -5.30
C ILE A 227 -9.21 -7.43 -4.19
N SER A 228 -9.77 -7.31 -2.98
CA SER A 228 -9.06 -6.96 -1.75
C SER A 228 -8.15 -5.71 -1.87
N PRO A 229 -8.68 -4.55 -2.30
CA PRO A 229 -7.91 -3.32 -2.31
C PRO A 229 -7.42 -2.96 -0.90
N LYS A 230 -6.21 -2.43 -0.83
CA LYS A 230 -5.54 -2.03 0.42
C LYS A 230 -5.63 -0.53 0.59
N VAL A 231 -5.66 -0.08 1.84
CA VAL A 231 -5.63 1.36 2.15
C VAL A 231 -4.39 1.98 1.49
N GLY A 232 -4.60 3.06 0.75
CA GLY A 232 -3.58 3.74 -0.04
C GLY A 232 -3.44 3.25 -1.48
N ASP A 233 -4.09 2.14 -1.87
CA ASP A 233 -4.13 1.71 -3.27
C ASP A 233 -4.71 2.83 -4.13
N VAL A 234 -4.05 3.13 -5.25
CA VAL A 234 -4.51 4.13 -6.21
C VAL A 234 -5.15 3.42 -7.41
N ARG A 235 -6.26 3.98 -7.90
CA ARG A 235 -6.87 3.61 -9.18
C ARG A 235 -7.08 4.85 -10.02
N TYR A 236 -6.74 4.70 -11.29
CA TYR A 236 -7.03 5.70 -12.31
C TYR A 236 -8.26 5.24 -13.09
N VAL A 237 -9.25 6.10 -13.17
CA VAL A 237 -10.51 5.89 -13.88
C VAL A 237 -10.51 6.80 -15.09
N THR A 238 -10.54 6.21 -16.28
CA THR A 238 -10.70 6.95 -17.52
C THR A 238 -12.15 6.93 -17.97
N TYR A 239 -12.63 8.10 -18.37
CA TYR A 239 -14.01 8.31 -18.77
C TYR A 239 -14.09 9.33 -19.91
N LYS A 240 -15.14 9.21 -20.71
CA LYS A 240 -15.44 10.14 -21.77
C LYS A 240 -16.14 11.36 -21.19
N TYR A 241 -15.70 12.53 -21.59
CA TYR A 241 -16.23 13.83 -21.20
C TYR A 241 -16.69 14.56 -22.46
N MET A 242 -17.98 14.91 -22.48
CA MET A 242 -18.59 15.72 -23.51
C MET A 242 -18.32 17.19 -23.20
N GLN A 243 -17.40 17.81 -23.93
CA GLN A 243 -17.25 19.26 -23.86
C GLN A 243 -18.37 19.96 -24.65
N THR A 244 -18.69 19.39 -25.81
CA THR A 244 -19.85 19.78 -26.63
C THR A 244 -20.51 18.52 -27.19
N ALA A 245 -21.58 18.66 -27.98
CA ALA A 245 -22.23 17.52 -28.63
C ALA A 245 -21.31 16.75 -29.61
N THR A 246 -20.26 17.39 -30.12
CA THR A 246 -19.34 16.82 -31.12
C THR A 246 -17.91 16.67 -30.63
N ILE A 247 -17.53 17.34 -29.54
CA ILE A 247 -16.18 17.29 -28.99
C ILE A 247 -16.16 16.41 -27.75
N MET A 248 -15.59 15.22 -27.92
CA MET A 248 -15.42 14.21 -26.89
C MET A 248 -13.96 14.11 -26.48
N HIS A 249 -13.71 14.33 -25.20
CA HIS A 249 -12.43 14.08 -24.57
C HIS A 249 -12.48 12.81 -23.73
N GLN A 250 -11.33 12.21 -23.53
CA GLN A 250 -11.11 11.18 -22.54
C GLN A 250 -10.34 11.82 -21.38
N LYS A 251 -10.92 11.81 -20.19
CA LYS A 251 -10.33 12.35 -18.97
C LYS A 251 -9.95 11.21 -18.04
N VAL A 252 -9.00 11.48 -17.15
CA VAL A 252 -8.54 10.52 -16.14
C VAL A 252 -8.77 11.11 -14.76
N TYR A 253 -9.36 10.32 -13.86
CA TYR A 253 -9.59 10.64 -12.46
C TYR A 253 -8.86 9.65 -11.56
N ALA A 254 -8.10 10.13 -10.59
CA ALA A 254 -7.43 9.31 -9.59
C ALA A 254 -8.29 9.22 -8.33
N LEU A 255 -8.47 8.00 -7.81
CA LEU A 255 -9.02 7.74 -6.48
C LEU A 255 -8.05 6.87 -5.69
N SER A 256 -8.12 6.97 -4.37
CA SER A 256 -7.38 6.11 -3.46
C SER A 256 -8.33 5.36 -2.55
N TYR A 257 -8.02 4.11 -2.23
CA TYR A 257 -8.82 3.32 -1.31
C TYR A 257 -8.51 3.74 0.14
N ASP A 258 -9.53 4.11 0.89
CA ASP A 258 -9.40 4.58 2.27
C ASP A 258 -9.67 3.49 3.31
N ILE A 259 -9.48 3.86 4.58
CA ILE A 259 -9.71 2.98 5.73
C ILE A 259 -11.19 2.63 5.95
N THR A 260 -12.12 3.37 5.34
CA THR A 260 -13.56 3.12 5.43
C THR A 260 -14.06 2.17 4.34
N GLY A 261 -13.16 1.69 3.49
CA GLY A 261 -13.47 0.80 2.38
C GLY A 261 -14.10 1.51 1.19
N ASN A 262 -13.74 2.78 0.96
CA ASN A 262 -14.21 3.59 -0.15
C ASN A 262 -13.05 4.09 -1.02
N TRP A 263 -13.30 4.21 -2.32
CA TRP A 263 -12.42 4.91 -3.25
C TRP A 263 -12.74 6.40 -3.20
N VAL A 264 -11.81 7.19 -2.70
CA VAL A 264 -11.99 8.60 -2.42
C VAL A 264 -10.96 9.46 -3.14
N PRO A 265 -11.30 10.73 -3.45
CA PRO A 265 -10.40 11.70 -4.10
C PRO A 265 -9.33 12.27 -3.13
N SER A 266 -8.84 11.44 -2.20
CA SER A 266 -7.92 11.79 -1.12
C SER A 266 -7.02 10.61 -0.82
N LEU A 267 -5.74 10.84 -0.52
CA LEU A 267 -4.81 9.78 -0.12
C LEU A 267 -4.45 9.95 1.36
N THR A 268 -4.29 8.84 2.07
CA THR A 268 -3.67 8.82 3.40
C THR A 268 -2.26 8.28 3.29
N LEU A 269 -1.28 9.06 3.72
CA LEU A 269 0.12 8.66 3.80
C LEU A 269 0.50 8.40 5.26
N ALA A 270 1.29 7.35 5.49
CA ALA A 270 1.85 7.04 6.78
C ALA A 270 3.24 7.70 6.91
N PHE A 271 3.51 8.25 8.09
CA PHE A 271 4.79 8.86 8.45
C PHE A 271 5.27 8.28 9.77
N LEU A 272 6.58 8.14 9.88
CA LEU A 272 7.28 7.68 11.07
C LEU A 272 8.21 8.79 11.56
N LYS A 273 8.21 9.01 12.87
CA LYS A 273 9.22 9.83 13.54
C LYS A 273 10.45 8.96 13.78
N GLN A 274 11.55 9.29 13.13
CA GLN A 274 12.82 8.58 13.21
C GLN A 274 13.97 9.58 13.14
N ASP A 275 14.99 9.38 13.98
CA ASP A 275 16.16 10.25 14.11
C ASP A 275 15.78 11.72 14.31
N GLY A 276 14.76 11.95 15.14
CA GLY A 276 14.21 13.27 15.42
C GLY A 276 13.49 13.91 14.23
N LYS A 277 13.17 13.19 13.14
CA LYS A 277 12.49 13.72 11.95
C LYS A 277 11.31 12.86 11.51
N TRP A 278 10.24 13.52 11.07
CA TRP A 278 9.12 12.87 10.40
C TRP A 278 9.51 12.59 8.96
N ILE A 279 9.57 11.31 8.62
CA ILE A 279 9.82 10.80 7.28
C ILE A 279 8.60 10.00 6.81
N PRO A 280 8.37 9.82 5.50
CA PRO A 280 7.40 8.84 5.02
C PRO A 280 7.73 7.48 5.62
N ASP A 281 6.74 6.77 6.16
CA ASP A 281 6.95 5.51 6.87
C ASP A 281 7.45 4.44 5.88
N PRO A 282 8.72 4.00 5.98
CA PRO A 282 9.26 3.00 5.06
C PRO A 282 8.82 1.58 5.43
N THR A 283 8.08 1.40 6.53
CA THR A 283 7.75 0.09 7.10
C THR A 283 6.72 -0.67 6.26
N ILE A 284 7.04 -1.91 5.92
CA ILE A 284 6.10 -2.87 5.35
C ILE A 284 5.38 -3.58 6.50
N TYR A 285 4.08 -3.35 6.65
CA TYR A 285 3.26 -4.02 7.65
C TYR A 285 2.66 -5.30 7.10
N TYR A 286 2.77 -6.38 7.87
CA TYR A 286 2.11 -7.63 7.51
C TYR A 286 1.46 -8.29 8.72
N THR A 287 0.15 -8.51 8.66
CA THR A 287 -0.54 -9.34 9.66
C THR A 287 -0.68 -10.74 9.10
N LEU A 288 -0.22 -11.74 9.86
CA LEU A 288 -0.37 -13.14 9.46
C LEU A 288 -1.84 -13.50 9.28
N VAL A 289 -2.12 -14.21 8.20
CA VAL A 289 -3.42 -14.82 7.91
C VAL A 289 -3.36 -16.33 8.10
N ARG A 290 -4.53 -17.00 8.07
CA ARG A 290 -4.62 -18.46 8.30
C ARG A 290 -3.66 -19.29 7.44
N ALA A 291 -3.49 -18.91 6.17
CA ALA A 291 -2.58 -19.60 5.25
C ALA A 291 -1.12 -19.55 5.72
N ASP A 292 -0.67 -18.47 6.33
CA ASP A 292 0.71 -18.34 6.80
C ASP A 292 1.01 -19.29 7.96
N TYR A 293 0.04 -19.47 8.87
CA TYR A 293 0.19 -20.45 9.95
C TYR A 293 0.29 -21.88 9.41
N ASN A 294 -0.41 -22.19 8.31
CA ASN A 294 -0.24 -23.47 7.62
C ASN A 294 1.15 -23.58 6.97
N THR A 295 1.65 -22.49 6.36
CA THR A 295 3.01 -22.43 5.80
C THR A 295 4.06 -22.69 6.88
N ILE A 296 3.92 -22.10 8.07
CA ILE A 296 4.81 -22.36 9.20
C ILE A 296 4.66 -23.80 9.69
N GLY A 297 3.42 -24.31 9.74
CA GLY A 297 3.12 -25.69 10.14
C GLY A 297 3.81 -26.75 9.27
N GLY A 298 3.99 -26.47 7.98
CA GLY A 298 4.72 -27.33 7.04
C GLY A 298 6.24 -27.14 7.03
N SER A 299 6.79 -26.24 7.85
CA SER A 299 8.22 -25.91 7.89
C SER A 299 8.99 -26.73 8.94
N ASN A 300 10.25 -26.36 9.19
CA ASN A 300 11.08 -26.91 10.27
C ASN A 300 11.19 -25.97 11.49
N ALA A 301 10.45 -24.86 11.52
CA ALA A 301 10.46 -23.94 12.67
C ALA A 301 9.76 -24.56 13.89
N GLY A 302 10.34 -24.41 15.09
CA GLY A 302 9.74 -24.92 16.33
C GLY A 302 9.71 -26.45 16.45
N THR A 303 8.93 -26.97 17.40
CA THR A 303 8.73 -28.41 17.59
C THR A 303 7.64 -28.94 16.64
N ALA A 304 7.65 -30.24 16.35
CA ALA A 304 6.62 -30.86 15.52
C ALA A 304 5.21 -30.70 16.12
N ALA A 305 5.08 -30.89 17.45
CA ALA A 305 3.83 -30.68 18.16
C ALA A 305 3.37 -29.21 18.09
N GLY A 306 4.28 -28.25 18.30
CA GLY A 306 4.00 -26.83 18.17
C GLY A 306 3.52 -26.43 16.76
N ARG A 307 4.11 -27.01 15.70
CA ARG A 307 3.69 -26.77 14.31
C ARG A 307 2.30 -27.32 13.99
N THR A 308 2.01 -28.56 14.41
CA THR A 308 0.68 -29.16 14.22
C THR A 308 -0.38 -28.32 14.92
N ASN A 309 -0.12 -27.90 16.16
CA ASN A 309 -1.02 -27.03 16.91
C ASN A 309 -1.20 -25.66 16.23
N LEU A 310 -0.11 -25.02 15.80
CA LEU A 310 -0.12 -23.73 15.11
C LEU A 310 -0.99 -23.76 13.84
N ALA A 311 -0.84 -24.78 12.99
CA ALA A 311 -1.64 -24.92 11.76
C ALA A 311 -3.13 -25.16 12.05
N GLN A 312 -3.42 -25.91 13.12
CA GLN A 312 -4.79 -26.21 13.53
C GLN A 312 -5.51 -24.99 14.11
N PHE A 313 -4.86 -24.23 14.99
CA PHE A 313 -5.50 -23.16 15.76
C PHE A 313 -5.19 -21.74 15.25
N GLY A 314 -4.15 -21.56 14.44
CA GLY A 314 -3.78 -20.27 13.87
C GLY A 314 -3.15 -19.29 14.87
N SER A 315 -2.47 -19.80 15.91
CA SER A 315 -1.82 -19.00 16.95
C SER A 315 -0.61 -19.71 17.55
N PHE A 316 0.41 -18.95 17.92
CA PHE A 316 1.59 -19.48 18.60
C PHE A 316 1.29 -19.73 20.08
N ASP A 317 1.26 -20.98 20.52
CA ASP A 317 1.13 -21.35 21.93
C ASP A 317 2.40 -20.97 22.70
N VAL A 318 2.28 -20.09 23.69
CA VAL A 318 3.40 -19.67 24.55
C VAL A 318 3.07 -19.89 26.04
N THR A 319 2.20 -20.85 26.33
CA THR A 319 1.77 -21.23 27.69
C THR A 319 2.67 -22.26 28.36
N GLY A 320 3.63 -22.85 27.64
CA GLY A 320 4.47 -23.96 28.10
C GLY A 320 4.01 -25.33 27.59
N GLY A 321 4.74 -26.39 27.94
CA GLY A 321 4.42 -27.76 27.52
C GLY A 321 4.85 -28.10 26.08
N ALA A 322 4.28 -29.19 25.53
CA ALA A 322 4.74 -29.78 24.26
C ALA A 322 4.49 -28.91 23.01
N ASN A 323 3.46 -28.05 23.05
CA ASN A 323 3.08 -27.18 21.93
C ASN A 323 3.80 -25.82 21.97
N ASN A 324 4.59 -25.56 23.01
CA ASN A 324 5.14 -24.23 23.27
C ASN A 324 6.11 -23.76 22.17
N TRP A 325 5.96 -22.48 21.81
CA TRP A 325 6.84 -21.73 20.95
C TRP A 325 7.68 -20.74 21.78
N THR A 326 9.00 -20.81 21.66
CA THR A 326 9.90 -19.80 22.23
C THR A 326 9.96 -18.57 21.33
N GLU A 327 10.42 -17.42 21.85
CA GLU A 327 10.54 -16.20 21.04
C GLU A 327 11.45 -16.37 19.81
N SER A 328 12.50 -17.19 19.93
CA SER A 328 13.38 -17.54 18.80
C SER A 328 12.61 -18.34 17.75
N GLN A 329 11.86 -19.37 18.18
CA GLN A 329 11.10 -20.21 17.26
C GLN A 329 9.98 -19.43 16.56
N ILE A 330 9.33 -18.49 17.26
CA ILE A 330 8.38 -17.57 16.64
C ILE A 330 9.10 -16.77 15.55
N SER A 331 10.27 -16.19 15.86
CA SER A 331 11.05 -15.43 14.89
C SER A 331 11.41 -16.26 13.64
N ASP A 332 11.84 -17.51 13.83
CA ASP A 332 12.12 -18.45 12.74
C ASP A 332 10.87 -18.73 11.88
N GLY A 333 9.72 -18.95 12.52
CA GLY A 333 8.44 -19.13 11.83
C GLY A 333 8.04 -17.90 11.01
N LEU A 334 8.22 -16.69 11.56
CA LEU A 334 7.94 -15.46 10.82
C LEU A 334 8.90 -15.27 9.64
N ILE A 335 10.17 -15.66 9.77
CA ILE A 335 11.15 -15.65 8.67
C ILE A 335 10.73 -16.60 7.54
N VAL A 336 10.18 -17.78 7.85
CA VAL A 336 9.63 -18.69 6.83
C VAL A 336 8.56 -17.98 5.99
N VAL A 337 7.63 -17.28 6.65
CA VAL A 337 6.55 -16.55 5.96
C VAL A 337 7.10 -15.40 5.12
N LEU A 338 7.98 -14.58 5.69
CA LEU A 338 8.58 -13.46 4.97
C LEU A 338 9.38 -13.93 3.74
N THR A 339 10.10 -15.04 3.86
CA THR A 339 10.87 -15.63 2.76
C THR A 339 9.96 -16.16 1.65
N ALA A 340 8.89 -16.86 2.00
CA ALA A 340 7.92 -17.37 1.03
C ALA A 340 7.17 -16.24 0.32
N LYS A 341 6.82 -15.17 1.05
CA LYS A 341 5.97 -14.09 0.57
C LYS A 341 6.72 -13.00 -0.18
N TYR A 342 7.96 -12.75 0.21
CA TYR A 342 8.83 -11.74 -0.39
C TYR A 342 10.16 -12.37 -0.85
N PRO A 343 10.12 -13.37 -1.77
CA PRO A 343 11.32 -14.09 -2.20
C PRO A 343 12.34 -13.18 -2.89
N ASN A 344 11.84 -12.11 -3.53
CA ASN A 344 12.63 -11.12 -4.27
C ASN A 344 12.75 -9.78 -3.51
N ALA A 345 12.53 -9.76 -2.19
CA ALA A 345 12.75 -8.54 -1.41
C ALA A 345 14.21 -8.05 -1.58
N PRO A 346 14.43 -6.76 -1.91
CA PRO A 346 15.77 -6.21 -2.00
C PRO A 346 16.44 -6.20 -0.63
N VAL A 347 17.78 -6.34 -0.62
CA VAL A 347 18.58 -6.17 0.60
C VAL A 347 18.63 -4.69 0.94
N ASP A 348 17.78 -4.27 1.87
CA ASP A 348 17.64 -2.89 2.28
C ASP A 348 17.32 -2.80 3.78
N PRO A 349 18.29 -2.43 4.63
CA PRO A 349 18.08 -2.30 6.07
C PRO A 349 17.23 -1.08 6.45
N SER A 350 16.95 -0.17 5.52
CA SER A 350 16.08 1.00 5.77
C SER A 350 14.58 0.69 5.64
N VAL A 351 14.22 -0.50 5.16
CA VAL A 351 12.84 -0.94 4.96
C VAL A 351 12.50 -2.06 5.95
N PRO A 352 11.99 -1.73 7.15
CA PRO A 352 11.59 -2.74 8.12
C PRO A 352 10.28 -3.43 7.72
N TYR A 353 10.16 -4.71 8.05
CA TYR A 353 8.98 -5.54 7.89
C TYR A 353 8.40 -5.83 9.27
N LYS A 354 7.32 -5.13 9.66
CA LYS A 354 6.65 -5.35 10.94
C LYS A 354 5.56 -6.40 10.77
N VAL A 355 5.80 -7.59 11.34
CA VAL A 355 4.91 -8.74 11.25
C VAL A 355 4.09 -8.87 12.52
N THR A 356 2.76 -8.82 12.41
CA THR A 356 1.81 -9.05 13.51
C THR A 356 1.25 -10.47 13.42
N TYR A 357 1.17 -11.15 14.55
CA TYR A 357 0.77 -12.56 14.65
C TYR A 357 -0.06 -12.83 15.91
N ALA A 358 -0.83 -13.91 15.92
CA ALA A 358 -1.65 -14.32 17.06
C ALA A 358 -0.84 -15.20 18.02
N LEU A 359 -1.00 -14.96 19.32
CA LEU A 359 -0.43 -15.72 20.42
C LEU A 359 -1.54 -16.47 21.15
N PHE A 360 -1.23 -17.58 21.79
CA PHE A 360 -2.10 -18.24 22.76
C PHE A 360 -1.44 -18.23 24.13
N ARG A 361 -2.10 -17.56 25.09
CA ARG A 361 -1.69 -17.42 26.51
C ARG A 361 -2.84 -17.64 27.50
N GLY A 362 -3.81 -18.46 27.12
CA GLY A 362 -5.13 -18.54 27.78
C GLY A 362 -6.17 -17.57 27.20
N LEU A 363 -5.71 -16.53 26.48
CA LEU A 363 -6.48 -15.72 25.51
C LEU A 363 -5.69 -15.69 24.18
N THR A 364 -6.28 -15.10 23.14
CA THR A 364 -5.62 -14.92 21.83
C THR A 364 -5.22 -13.46 21.53
N PRO A 365 -4.26 -12.87 22.28
CA PRO A 365 -3.74 -11.55 21.96
C PRO A 365 -2.85 -11.60 20.70
N THR A 366 -2.52 -10.43 20.14
CA THR A 366 -1.56 -10.31 19.05
C THR A 366 -0.18 -9.93 19.56
N GLY A 367 0.87 -10.55 19.02
CA GLY A 367 2.25 -10.10 19.10
C GLY A 367 2.71 -9.41 17.81
N ALA A 368 3.84 -8.72 17.85
CA ALA A 368 4.49 -8.19 16.65
C ALA A 368 6.01 -8.31 16.75
N LYS A 369 6.69 -8.49 15.61
CA LYS A 369 8.15 -8.47 15.49
C LYS A 369 8.55 -7.73 14.21
N SER A 370 9.67 -7.01 14.26
CA SER A 370 10.21 -6.28 13.10
C SER A 370 11.40 -7.02 12.52
N PHE A 371 11.49 -7.07 11.19
CA PHE A 371 12.57 -7.73 10.45
C PHE A 371 13.13 -6.81 9.36
N VAL A 372 14.35 -7.06 8.92
CA VAL A 372 14.93 -6.43 7.72
C VAL A 372 15.48 -7.49 6.79
N LYS A 373 15.50 -7.22 5.49
CA LYS A 373 16.10 -8.11 4.50
C LYS A 373 17.61 -7.85 4.43
N THR A 374 18.41 -8.86 4.77
CA THR A 374 19.87 -8.88 4.66
C THR A 374 20.31 -9.77 3.50
N ALA A 375 21.62 -9.78 3.21
CA ALA A 375 22.20 -10.65 2.19
C ALA A 375 21.95 -12.15 2.43
N THR A 376 21.75 -12.56 3.69
CA THR A 376 21.58 -13.97 4.06
C THR A 376 20.12 -14.36 4.31
N GLY A 377 19.17 -13.42 4.29
CA GLY A 377 17.77 -13.71 4.59
C GLY A 377 17.06 -12.56 5.30
N PHE A 378 15.90 -12.82 5.88
CA PHE A 378 15.31 -11.88 6.83
C PHE A 378 15.96 -12.05 8.20
N ALA A 379 16.30 -10.94 8.84
CA ALA A 379 16.86 -10.91 10.19
C ALA A 379 15.99 -10.06 11.11
N LEU A 380 15.87 -10.48 12.37
CA LEU A 380 15.12 -9.74 13.39
C LEU A 380 15.81 -8.40 13.67
N VAL A 381 15.05 -7.32 13.70
CA VAL A 381 15.50 -6.02 14.19
C VAL A 381 15.35 -6.04 15.72
N PRO A 382 16.42 -5.82 16.50
CA PRO A 382 16.31 -5.70 17.95
C PRO A 382 15.36 -4.55 18.29
N GLU A 383 14.41 -4.79 19.20
CA GLU A 383 13.57 -3.70 19.70
C GLU A 383 14.47 -2.73 20.49
N THR A 384 14.69 -1.53 19.94
CA THR A 384 15.29 -0.43 20.69
C THR A 384 14.31 -0.03 21.80
N LYS A 385 14.73 -0.20 23.05
CA LYS A 385 14.00 0.27 24.23
C LYS A 385 13.97 1.78 24.34
#